data_AF-A0A401GTN9-F1
#
_entry.id   AF-A0A401GTN9-F1
#
_cell.length_a   1.000
_cell.length_b   1.000
_cell.length_c   1.000
_cell.angle_alpha   90.00
_cell.angle_beta   90.00
_cell.angle_gamma   90.00
#
_symmetry.space_group_name_H-M   'P 1'
#
loop_
_entity.id
_entity.type
_entity.pdbx_description
1 polymer ?
#
loop_
_entity_poly.entity_id
_entity_poly.type
_entity_poly.pdbx_seq_one_letter_code
_entity_poly.pdbx_strand_id
1 'polypeptide(L)'
;MLVAQDGSLLLSAGDDAVLKIWSLRSGEQWQEIFCTFHGPIGAIAWVDLGGGLDRAFVFGCGDGSIHLYVRDDATDVFLFRSLVCAHKGYVEDIRFDPSHGRLVTIGQGAVQVWRFESEGSISAVWATKPRKDYMA
;
A
#
# COMPACT_ATOMS: atom_id res chain seq x y z
N MET A 1 -8.59 4.01 5.84
CA MET A 1 -9.28 4.75 4.76
C MET A 1 -8.44 5.97 4.37
N LEU A 2 -8.34 6.31 3.09
CA LEU A 2 -7.56 7.44 2.58
C LEU A 2 -8.23 8.09 1.36
N VAL A 3 -8.20 9.41 1.30
CA VAL A 3 -8.70 10.21 0.16
C VAL A 3 -7.53 10.52 -0.77
N ALA A 4 -7.73 10.40 -2.08
CA ALA A 4 -6.80 10.85 -3.10
C ALA A 4 -6.54 12.36 -2.98
N GLN A 5 -5.37 12.83 -3.41
CA GLN A 5 -5.00 14.24 -3.29
C GLN A 5 -5.91 15.15 -4.11
N ASP A 6 -6.37 14.69 -5.27
CA ASP A 6 -7.35 15.37 -6.11
C ASP A 6 -8.79 15.37 -5.55
N GLY A 7 -9.03 14.62 -4.47
CA GLY A 7 -10.34 14.47 -3.83
C GLY A 7 -11.38 13.71 -4.66
N SER A 8 -10.97 13.04 -5.74
CA SER A 8 -11.88 12.32 -6.62
C SER A 8 -12.13 10.88 -6.16
N LEU A 9 -11.15 10.28 -5.47
CA LEU A 9 -11.18 8.89 -5.03
C LEU A 9 -11.01 8.72 -3.52
N LEU A 10 -11.58 7.62 -3.02
CA LEU A 10 -11.41 7.16 -1.65
C LEU A 10 -11.02 5.68 -1.64
N LEU A 11 -10.02 5.32 -0.86
CA LEU A 11 -9.63 3.94 -0.58
C LEU A 11 -10.11 3.55 0.81
N SER A 12 -10.80 2.42 0.94
CA SER A 12 -11.13 1.79 2.22
C SER A 12 -10.71 0.33 2.23
N ALA A 13 -10.14 -0.14 3.32
CA ALA A 13 -9.82 -1.54 3.53
C ALA A 13 -9.86 -1.89 5.02
N GLY A 14 -9.91 -3.18 5.35
CA GLY A 14 -9.93 -3.66 6.72
C GLY A 14 -9.79 -5.18 6.85
N ASP A 15 -10.43 -5.72 7.90
CA ASP A 15 -10.30 -7.12 8.34
C ASP A 15 -10.92 -8.15 7.39
N ASP A 16 -11.79 -7.72 6.49
CA ASP A 16 -12.37 -8.57 5.44
C ASP A 16 -11.37 -8.88 4.30
N ALA A 17 -10.16 -8.32 4.36
CA ALA A 17 -9.12 -8.44 3.33
C ALA A 17 -9.56 -7.94 1.96
N VAL A 18 -10.48 -6.97 1.94
CA VAL A 18 -10.98 -6.33 0.73
C VAL A 18 -10.60 -4.86 0.74
N LEU A 19 -9.97 -4.40 -0.34
CA LEU A 19 -9.78 -2.98 -0.60
C LEU A 19 -10.82 -2.51 -1.61
N LYS A 20 -11.60 -1.52 -1.22
CA LYS A 20 -12.61 -0.87 -2.06
C LYS A 20 -12.13 0.51 -2.45
N ILE A 21 -12.40 0.86 -3.69
CA ILE A 21 -12.13 2.18 -4.28
C ILE A 21 -13.48 2.82 -4.59
N TRP A 22 -13.67 4.05 -4.16
CA TRP A 22 -14.92 4.78 -4.33
C TRP A 22 -14.69 6.04 -5.12
N SER A 23 -15.63 6.38 -6.00
CA SER A 23 -15.72 7.70 -6.60
C SER A 23 -16.41 8.62 -5.61
N LEU A 24 -15.70 9.65 -5.12
CA LEU A 24 -16.29 10.65 -4.23
C LEU A 24 -17.25 11.60 -4.96
N ARG A 25 -17.15 11.67 -6.29
CA ARG A 25 -18.06 12.49 -7.11
C ARG A 25 -19.44 11.85 -7.25
N SER A 26 -19.51 10.55 -7.50
CA SER A 26 -20.79 9.82 -7.67
C SER A 26 -21.27 9.12 -6.41
N GLY A 27 -20.37 8.86 -5.45
CA GLY A 27 -20.66 8.05 -4.26
C GLY A 27 -20.69 6.54 -4.54
N GLU A 28 -20.35 6.12 -5.76
CA GLU A 28 -20.39 4.71 -6.17
C GLU A 28 -19.06 4.02 -5.91
N GLN A 29 -19.14 2.72 -5.59
CA GLN A 29 -17.96 1.85 -5.57
C GLN A 29 -17.45 1.71 -7.00
N TRP A 30 -16.21 2.11 -7.23
CA TRP A 30 -15.60 2.10 -8.54
C TRP A 30 -14.84 0.79 -8.82
N GLN A 31 -14.14 0.27 -7.81
CA GLN A 31 -13.38 -0.98 -7.94
C GLN A 31 -13.30 -1.71 -6.59
N GLU A 32 -13.11 -3.02 -6.66
CA GLU A 32 -12.87 -3.89 -5.51
C GLU A 32 -11.68 -4.81 -5.77
N ILE A 33 -10.81 -4.95 -4.77
CA ILE A 33 -9.58 -5.75 -4.81
C ILE A 33 -9.60 -6.73 -3.65
N PHE A 34 -9.51 -8.02 -3.95
CA PHE A 34 -9.56 -9.11 -2.98
C PHE A 34 -8.17 -9.62 -2.63
N CYS A 35 -7.83 -9.65 -1.34
CA CYS A 35 -6.54 -10.08 -0.82
C CYS A 35 -6.69 -11.16 0.25
N THR A 36 -7.76 -11.96 0.19
CA THR A 36 -8.16 -12.93 1.22
C THR A 36 -7.05 -13.90 1.64
N PHE A 37 -6.11 -14.22 0.76
CA PHE A 37 -4.99 -15.13 1.06
C PHE A 37 -3.84 -14.48 1.85
N HIS A 38 -3.81 -13.15 1.97
CA HIS A 38 -2.77 -12.38 2.68
C HIS A 38 -3.22 -11.87 4.05
N GLY A 39 -4.51 -12.04 4.38
CA GLY A 39 -5.11 -11.60 5.63
C GLY A 39 -5.58 -10.13 5.62
N PRO A 40 -5.96 -9.60 6.80
CA PRO A 40 -6.47 -8.24 6.97
C PRO A 40 -5.60 -7.17 6.34
N ILE A 41 -6.20 -6.12 5.78
CA ILE A 41 -5.48 -4.96 5.26
C ILE A 41 -5.40 -3.89 6.37
N GLY A 42 -4.23 -3.76 7.00
CA GLY A 42 -4.02 -2.90 8.16
C GLY A 42 -3.64 -1.45 7.80
N ALA A 43 -3.02 -1.25 6.63
CA ALA A 43 -2.49 0.05 6.24
C ALA A 43 -2.58 0.26 4.72
N ILE A 44 -2.80 1.50 4.31
CA ILE A 44 -2.90 1.92 2.90
C ILE A 44 -2.12 3.24 2.76
N ALA A 45 -1.55 3.51 1.59
CA ALA A 45 -0.98 4.81 1.23
C ALA A 45 -1.08 5.07 -0.27
N TRP A 46 -1.44 6.29 -0.67
CA TRP A 46 -1.21 6.78 -2.03
C TRP A 46 0.29 6.98 -2.27
N VAL A 47 0.77 6.68 -3.47
CA VAL A 47 2.19 6.81 -3.85
C VAL A 47 2.33 7.43 -5.23
N ASP A 48 3.46 8.08 -5.47
CA ASP A 48 3.82 8.63 -6.78
C ASP A 48 5.02 7.86 -7.34
N LEU A 49 4.82 7.28 -8.53
CA LEU A 49 5.83 6.52 -9.27
C LEU A 49 6.40 7.34 -10.46
N GLY A 50 6.19 8.65 -10.48
CA GLY A 50 6.54 9.53 -11.59
C GLY A 50 5.48 9.59 -12.70
N GLY A 51 4.35 8.89 -12.52
CA GLY A 51 3.18 8.95 -13.41
C GLY A 51 2.21 10.08 -13.06
N GLY A 52 2.43 10.77 -11.94
CA GLY A 52 1.53 11.77 -11.38
C GLY A 52 0.79 11.27 -10.15
N LEU A 53 0.18 12.21 -9.44
CA LEU A 53 -0.57 11.96 -8.22
C LEU A 53 -1.76 11.01 -8.46
N ASP A 54 -2.12 10.26 -7.42
CA ASP A 54 -3.31 9.40 -7.37
C ASP A 54 -3.35 8.29 -8.45
N ARG A 55 -2.19 8.01 -9.08
CA ARG A 55 -2.03 6.94 -10.09
C ARG A 55 -1.55 5.62 -9.52
N ALA A 56 -1.12 5.58 -8.27
CA ALA A 56 -0.68 4.36 -7.64
C ALA A 56 -0.95 4.40 -6.13
N PHE A 57 -1.17 3.24 -5.55
CA PHE A 57 -1.25 3.09 -4.10
C PHE A 57 -0.61 1.78 -3.66
N VAL A 58 -0.27 1.74 -2.39
CA VAL A 58 0.16 0.53 -1.71
C VAL A 58 -0.75 0.22 -0.55
N PHE A 59 -0.82 -1.05 -0.18
CA PHE A 59 -1.42 -1.48 1.08
C PHE A 59 -0.66 -2.65 1.68
N GLY A 60 -0.76 -2.78 2.99
CA GLY A 60 -0.07 -3.79 3.78
C GLY A 60 -1.04 -4.77 4.42
N CYS A 61 -0.69 -6.05 4.39
CA CYS A 61 -1.54 -7.15 4.84
C CYS A 61 -1.07 -7.79 6.15
N GLY A 62 -1.91 -8.66 6.71
CA GLY A 62 -1.66 -9.38 7.97
C GLY A 62 -0.49 -10.37 7.91
N ASP A 63 -0.20 -10.91 6.74
CA ASP A 63 0.98 -11.77 6.51
C ASP A 63 2.30 -10.97 6.39
N GLY A 64 2.25 -9.65 6.45
CA GLY A 64 3.40 -8.76 6.32
C GLY A 64 3.78 -8.40 4.88
N SER A 65 2.97 -8.81 3.90
CA SER A 65 3.13 -8.38 2.51
C SER A 65 2.69 -6.94 2.29
N ILE A 66 3.38 -6.26 1.37
CA ILE A 66 2.97 -4.98 0.79
C ILE A 66 2.66 -5.22 -0.67
N HIS A 67 1.51 -4.73 -1.11
CA HIS A 67 1.06 -4.80 -2.50
C HIS A 67 1.12 -3.43 -3.14
N LEU A 68 1.53 -3.36 -4.41
CA LEU A 68 1.50 -2.15 -5.23
C LEU A 68 0.51 -2.30 -6.36
N TYR A 69 -0.34 -1.29 -6.50
CA TYR A 69 -1.30 -1.16 -7.58
C TYR A 69 -1.08 0.15 -8.34
N VAL A 70 -1.23 0.08 -9.66
CA VAL A 70 -1.04 1.22 -10.58
C VAL A 70 -2.26 1.32 -11.49
N ARG A 71 -2.76 2.54 -11.68
CA ARG A 71 -3.88 2.86 -12.56
C ARG A 71 -3.46 2.67 -14.01
N ASP A 72 -4.20 1.84 -14.73
CA ASP A 72 -4.03 1.61 -16.15
C ASP A 72 -4.80 2.65 -16.96
N ASP A 73 -4.13 3.33 -17.89
CA ASP A 73 -4.73 4.43 -18.67
C ASP A 73 -5.78 3.95 -19.69
N ALA A 74 -5.71 2.69 -20.13
CA ALA A 74 -6.62 2.17 -21.14
C ALA A 74 -7.96 1.69 -20.55
N THR A 75 -7.88 1.05 -19.39
CA THR A 75 -9.04 0.45 -18.70
C THR A 75 -9.58 1.32 -17.56
N ASP A 76 -8.82 2.33 -17.14
CA ASP A 76 -9.13 3.21 -16.04
C ASP A 76 -9.37 2.48 -14.71
N VAL A 77 -8.64 1.40 -14.46
CA VAL A 77 -8.68 0.65 -13.19
C VAL A 77 -7.29 0.45 -12.62
N PHE A 78 -7.20 0.18 -11.33
CA PHE A 78 -5.94 -0.14 -10.67
C PHE A 78 -5.59 -1.61 -10.86
N LEU A 79 -4.45 -1.88 -11.47
CA LEU A 79 -3.94 -3.23 -11.72
C LEU A 79 -2.80 -3.56 -10.76
N PHE A 80 -2.72 -4.82 -10.36
CA PHE A 80 -1.62 -5.33 -9.55
C PHE A 80 -0.30 -5.16 -10.30
N ARG A 81 0.69 -4.59 -9.62
CA ARG A 81 2.02 -4.38 -10.19
C ARG A 81 3.08 -5.28 -9.55
N SER A 82 3.15 -5.29 -8.23
CA SER A 82 4.17 -6.05 -7.51
C SER A 82 3.78 -6.28 -6.05
N LEU A 83 4.48 -7.23 -5.42
CA LEU A 83 4.36 -7.53 -4.00
C LEU A 83 5.75 -7.82 -3.42
N VAL A 84 5.96 -7.40 -2.17
CA VAL A 84 7.12 -7.77 -1.38
C VAL A 84 6.72 -8.13 0.04
N CYS A 85 7.38 -9.13 0.63
CA CYS A 85 7.22 -9.44 2.05
C CYS A 85 8.09 -8.49 2.87
N ALA A 86 7.47 -7.49 3.49
CA ALA A 86 8.16 -6.51 4.31
C ALA A 86 8.46 -7.04 5.71
N HIS A 87 7.45 -7.64 6.33
CA HIS A 87 7.51 -8.04 7.73
C HIS A 87 7.12 -9.51 7.89
N LYS A 88 7.39 -10.11 9.05
CA LYS A 88 7.00 -11.50 9.37
C LYS A 88 5.57 -11.60 9.94
N GLY A 89 4.80 -10.52 9.84
CA GLY A 89 3.42 -10.42 10.27
C GLY A 89 2.90 -9.01 9.97
N TYR A 90 1.76 -8.68 10.57
CA TYR A 90 0.97 -7.49 10.26
C TYR A 90 1.78 -6.24 9.91
N VAL A 91 1.52 -5.69 8.73
CA VAL A 91 1.91 -4.32 8.42
C VAL A 91 0.96 -3.38 9.17
N GLU A 92 1.49 -2.71 10.18
CA GLU A 92 0.72 -1.87 11.10
C GLU A 92 0.50 -0.46 10.56
N ASP A 93 1.48 0.09 9.84
CA ASP A 93 1.34 1.39 9.19
C ASP A 93 2.26 1.52 7.97
N ILE A 94 1.84 2.38 7.04
CA ILE A 94 2.55 2.72 5.81
C ILE A 94 2.49 4.23 5.59
N ARG A 95 3.64 4.85 5.31
CA ARG A 95 3.72 6.26 4.92
C ARG A 95 4.61 6.45 3.71
N PHE A 96 4.17 7.29 2.78
CA PHE A 96 4.93 7.66 1.60
C PHE A 96 5.49 9.07 1.76
N ASP A 97 6.77 9.21 1.41
CA ASP A 97 7.46 10.49 1.29
C ASP A 97 7.60 10.83 -0.21
N PRO A 98 6.78 11.76 -0.73
CA PRO A 98 6.85 12.16 -2.13
C PRO A 98 8.12 12.94 -2.46
N SER A 99 8.79 13.56 -1.48
CA SER A 99 9.98 14.38 -1.72
C SER A 99 11.20 13.55 -2.09
N HIS A 100 11.32 12.34 -1.53
CA HIS A 100 12.42 11.43 -1.81
C HIS A 100 11.99 10.13 -2.52
N GLY A 101 10.71 9.98 -2.84
CA GLY A 101 10.14 8.77 -3.45
C GLY A 101 10.33 7.53 -2.59
N ARG A 102 10.12 7.66 -1.27
CA ARG A 102 10.37 6.58 -0.31
C ARG A 102 9.09 6.14 0.38
N LEU A 103 9.00 4.85 0.66
CA LEU A 103 7.96 4.28 1.49
C LEU A 103 8.56 3.87 2.83
N VAL A 104 7.86 4.12 3.92
CA VAL A 104 8.19 3.61 5.25
C VAL A 104 7.08 2.67 5.67
N THR A 105 7.45 1.48 6.15
CA THR A 105 6.51 0.52 6.72
C THR A 105 6.95 0.06 8.09
N ILE A 106 5.96 -0.23 8.93
CA ILE A 106 6.20 -0.77 10.27
C ILE A 106 5.40 -2.05 10.47
N GLY A 107 5.99 -3.00 11.20
CA GLY A 107 5.34 -4.26 11.58
C GLY A 107 6.22 -5.05 12.53
N GLN A 108 5.60 -5.66 13.55
CA GLN A 108 6.30 -6.45 14.58
C GLN A 108 7.52 -5.74 15.20
N GLY A 109 7.39 -4.44 15.47
CA GLY A 109 8.45 -3.65 16.11
C GLY A 109 9.67 -3.38 15.21
N ALA A 110 9.57 -3.61 13.90
CA ALA A 110 10.58 -3.22 12.92
C ALA A 110 10.06 -2.14 11.97
N VAL A 111 10.94 -1.21 11.62
CA VAL A 111 10.75 -0.19 10.58
C VAL A 111 11.57 -0.59 9.36
N GLN A 112 10.96 -0.51 8.17
CA GLN A 112 11.65 -0.69 6.90
C GLN A 112 11.38 0.49 5.98
N VAL A 113 12.41 0.87 5.20
CA VAL A 113 12.37 1.96 4.24
C VAL A 113 12.62 1.38 2.86
N TRP A 114 11.78 1.78 1.91
CA TRP A 114 11.74 1.24 0.56
C TRP A 114 11.86 2.33 -0.49
N ARG A 115 12.25 1.91 -1.68
CA ARG A 115 12.21 2.71 -2.91
C ARG A 115 11.45 1.93 -3.98
N PHE A 116 10.78 2.67 -4.87
CA PHE A 116 10.22 2.14 -6.10
C PHE A 116 11.26 2.17 -7.21
N GLU A 117 11.45 1.03 -7.85
CA GLU A 117 12.34 0.92 -9.01
C GLU A 117 11.59 1.27 -10.30
N SER A 118 12.33 1.57 -11.36
CA SER A 118 11.81 1.97 -12.68
C SER A 118 10.82 0.96 -13.29
N GLU A 119 10.98 -0.31 -12.99
CA GLU A 119 10.09 -1.39 -13.42
C GLU A 119 8.83 -1.53 -12.56
N GLY A 120 8.64 -0.69 -11.54
CA GLY A 120 7.52 -0.73 -10.60
C GLY A 120 7.65 -1.84 -9.56
N SER A 121 8.89 -2.29 -9.28
CA SER A 121 9.19 -3.16 -8.14
C SER A 121 9.46 -2.33 -6.89
N ILE A 122 9.36 -2.95 -5.71
CA ILE A 122 9.68 -2.32 -4.42
C ILE A 122 10.95 -2.97 -3.86
N SER A 123 11.97 -2.16 -3.56
CA SER A 123 13.25 -2.62 -3.01
C SER A 123 13.52 -2.02 -1.62
N ALA A 124 14.08 -2.84 -0.72
CA ALA A 124 14.43 -2.39 0.62
C ALA A 124 15.73 -1.56 0.57
N VAL A 125 15.66 -0.33 1.07
CA VAL A 125 16.81 0.57 1.20
C VAL A 125 17.42 0.48 2.59
N TRP A 126 16.60 0.22 3.61
CA TRP A 126 17.04 0.11 5.00
C TRP A 126 16.02 -0.62 5.88
N ALA A 127 16.48 -1.30 6.93
CA ALA A 127 15.64 -1.97 7.91
C ALA A 127 16.24 -1.90 9.32
N THR A 128 15.40 -1.67 10.34
CA THR A 128 15.78 -1.92 11.74
C THR A 128 15.78 -3.41 12.05
N LYS A 129 16.62 -3.83 13.00
CA LYS A 129 16.43 -5.13 13.66
C LYS A 129 15.29 -5.02 14.69
N PRO A 130 14.36 -5.99 14.76
CA PRO A 130 13.37 -6.04 15.84
C PRO A 130 14.07 -5.99 17.20
N ARG A 131 13.55 -5.19 18.15
CA ARG A 131 14.03 -5.26 19.53
C ARG A 131 13.59 -6.60 20.14
N LYS A 132 14.53 -7.32 20.77
CA LYS A 132 14.30 -8.67 21.32
C LYS A 132 13.22 -8.73 22.42
N ASP A 133 12.87 -7.59 23.00
CA ASP A 133 12.07 -7.52 24.23
C ASP A 133 10.55 -7.65 24.00
N TYR A 134 10.09 -7.79 22.74
CA TYR A 134 8.67 -7.91 22.38
C TYR A 134 8.31 -9.20 21.62
N MET A 135 9.22 -10.17 21.51
CA MET A 135 8.85 -11.50 21.02
C MET A 135 8.33 -12.34 22.20
N ALA A 136 7.01 -12.32 22.38
CA ALA A 136 6.28 -13.25 23.25
C ALA A 136 5.76 -14.44 22.42
#